data_AF-A0A6N4RDA3-F1
#
_entry.id   AF-A0A6N4RDA3-F1
#
_cell.length_a   1.000
_cell.length_b   1.000
_cell.length_c   1.000
_cell.angle_alpha   90.00
_cell.angle_beta   90.00
_cell.angle_gamma   90.00
#
_symmetry.space_group_name_H-M   'P 1'
#
loop_
_entity.id
_entity.type
_entity.pdbx_description
1 polymer ?
#
loop_
_entity_poly.entity_id
_entity_poly.type
_entity_poly.pdbx_seq_one_letter_code
_entity_poly.pdbx_strand_id
1 'polypeptide(L)' 'MAHVRTLHQNHPIPEELMGEKALTRLLARHAALEGELVEMTAGPLVDWDGVKLVKRQKLSIAEQIEAVKRQLQ' A
#
# COMPACT_ATOMS: atom_id res chain seq x y z
N MET A 1 18.72 -32.33 -0.71
CA MET A 1 17.55 -31.66 -1.31
C MET A 1 16.92 -30.75 -0.27
N ALA A 2 16.96 -29.43 -0.48
CA ALA A 2 16.04 -28.45 0.13
C ALA A 2 16.22 -27.12 -0.63
N HIS A 3 15.23 -26.75 -1.44
CA HIS A 3 15.08 -25.45 -2.09
C HIS A 3 14.01 -24.67 -1.33
N VAL A 4 14.37 -23.57 -0.68
CA VAL A 4 13.46 -22.56 -0.10
C VAL A 4 14.30 -21.27 -0.04
N ARG A 5 13.98 -20.11 -0.62
CA ARG A 5 12.73 -19.48 -1.03
C ARG A 5 13.11 -18.48 -2.14
N THR A 6 12.52 -18.62 -3.31
CA THR A 6 12.74 -17.70 -4.44
C THR A 6 12.05 -16.36 -4.14
N LEU A 7 12.88 -15.30 -4.10
CA LEU A 7 12.61 -13.93 -4.58
C LEU A 7 11.36 -13.22 -4.06
N HIS A 8 11.58 -12.20 -3.22
CA HIS A 8 10.74 -10.99 -3.23
C HIS A 8 10.80 -10.42 -4.66
N GLN A 9 9.89 -10.87 -5.52
CA GLN A 9 9.69 -10.28 -6.82
C GLN A 9 9.06 -8.91 -6.60
N ASN A 10 9.90 -7.88 -6.59
CA ASN A 10 9.50 -6.54 -7.03
C ASN A 10 9.01 -6.68 -8.47
N HIS A 11 7.74 -7.06 -8.64
CA HIS A 11 7.10 -7.08 -9.94
C HIS A 11 7.08 -5.62 -10.43
N PRO A 12 7.78 -5.29 -11.53
CA PRO A 12 7.61 -3.98 -12.15
C PRO A 12 6.13 -3.87 -12.55
N ILE A 13 5.48 -2.79 -12.10
CA ILE A 13 4.09 -2.51 -12.49
C ILE A 13 4.09 -2.36 -14.02
N PRO A 14 3.28 -3.12 -14.78
CA PRO A 14 3.19 -3.00 -16.24
C PRO A 14 2.88 -1.56 -16.68
N GLU A 15 3.55 -1.06 -17.73
CA GLU A 15 3.37 0.29 -18.31
C GLU A 15 1.91 0.62 -18.65
N GLU A 16 1.14 -0.38 -19.05
CA GLU A 16 -0.28 -0.26 -19.41
C GLU A 16 -1.21 0.03 -18.21
N LEU A 17 -0.70 -0.05 -16.98
CA LEU A 17 -1.40 0.34 -15.77
C LEU A 17 -1.04 1.75 -15.28
N MET A 18 -0.04 2.41 -15.89
CA MET A 18 0.71 3.54 -15.29
C MET A 18 0.05 4.92 -15.31
N GLY A 19 -1.22 5.03 -15.68
CA GLY A 19 -1.93 6.31 -15.65
C GLY A 19 -2.99 6.40 -14.55
N GLU A 20 -4.14 6.93 -14.91
CA GLU A 20 -5.30 7.12 -14.01
C GLU A 20 -5.75 5.83 -13.33
N LYS A 21 -5.65 4.67 -13.99
CA LYS A 21 -6.01 3.36 -13.39
C LYS A 21 -5.11 2.98 -12.22
N ALA A 22 -3.80 3.22 -12.29
CA ALA A 22 -2.90 3.03 -11.16
C ALA A 22 -3.27 4.00 -10.03
N LEU A 23 -3.53 5.26 -10.36
CA LEU A 23 -3.96 6.26 -9.38
C LEU A 23 -5.24 5.83 -8.65
N THR A 24 -6.28 5.38 -9.38
CA THR A 24 -7.53 4.87 -8.78
C THR A 24 -7.27 3.69 -7.84
N ARG A 25 -6.41 2.74 -8.22
CA ARG A 25 -6.09 1.59 -7.36
C ARG A 25 -5.32 1.99 -6.11
N LEU A 26 -4.35 2.89 -6.24
CA LEU A 26 -3.58 3.40 -5.10
C LEU A 26 -4.48 4.17 -4.13
N LEU A 27 -5.40 5.00 -4.64
CA LEU A 27 -6.39 5.71 -3.83
C LEU A 27 -7.33 4.73 -3.11
N ALA A 28 -7.83 3.71 -3.82
CA ALA A 28 -8.67 2.67 -3.23
C ALA A 28 -7.94 1.90 -2.12
N ARG A 29 -6.66 1.54 -2.34
CA ARG A 29 -5.85 0.88 -1.31
C ARG A 29 -5.56 1.81 -0.14
N HIS A 30 -5.27 3.09 -0.37
CA HIS A 30 -5.07 4.06 0.70
C HIS A 30 -6.34 4.21 1.58
N ALA A 31 -7.52 4.26 0.96
CA ALA A 31 -8.79 4.29 1.67
C ALA A 31 -9.06 2.98 2.45
N ALA A 32 -8.75 1.81 1.87
CA ALA A 32 -8.87 0.54 2.58
C ALA A 32 -7.99 0.50 3.84
N LEU A 33 -6.75 1.01 3.76
CA LEU A 33 -5.86 1.09 4.92
C LEU A 33 -6.36 2.07 6.00
N GLU A 34 -7.11 3.13 5.65
CA GLU A 34 -7.82 3.95 6.67
C GLU A 34 -8.87 3.11 7.40
N GLY A 35 -9.64 2.32 6.68
CA GLY A 35 -10.62 1.39 7.27
C GLY A 35 -9.96 0.39 8.22
N GLU A 36 -8.88 -0.25 7.77
CA GLU A 36 -8.08 -1.17 8.58
C GLU A 36 -7.58 -0.47 9.87
N LEU A 37 -7.10 0.78 9.81
CA LEU A 37 -6.68 1.52 11.00
C LEU A 37 -7.83 1.80 11.98
N VAL A 38 -9.00 2.17 11.48
CA VAL A 38 -10.19 2.38 12.30
C VAL A 38 -10.57 1.09 13.03
N GLU A 39 -10.61 -0.03 12.32
CA GLU A 39 -10.92 -1.34 12.91
C GLU A 39 -9.88 -1.74 13.97
N MET A 40 -8.60 -1.58 13.67
CA MET A 40 -7.50 -1.92 14.59
C MET A 40 -7.47 -1.07 15.86
N THR A 41 -8.03 0.15 15.80
CA THR A 41 -8.03 1.10 16.93
C THR A 41 -9.39 1.20 17.64
N ALA A 42 -10.42 0.51 17.16
CA ALA A 42 -11.75 0.52 17.75
C ALA A 42 -11.86 -0.29 19.07
N GLY A 43 -10.91 -1.19 19.32
CA GLY A 43 -10.91 -2.08 20.49
C GLY A 43 -10.17 -1.52 21.71
N PRO A 44 -10.43 -2.07 22.92
CA PRO A 44 -9.75 -1.66 24.16
C PRO A 44 -8.28 -2.12 24.25
N LEU A 45 -7.91 -3.13 23.46
CA LEU A 45 -6.54 -3.63 23.30
C LEU A 45 -6.11 -3.35 21.87
N VAL A 46 -5.24 -2.37 21.70
CA VAL A 46 -4.73 -1.96 20.39
C VAL A 46 -3.37 -2.61 20.15
N ASP A 47 -3.25 -3.33 19.04
CA ASP A 47 -1.94 -3.77 18.53
C ASP A 47 -1.22 -2.58 17.88
N TRP A 48 -0.40 -1.90 18.67
CA TRP A 48 0.34 -0.73 18.23
C TRP A 48 1.40 -1.02 17.18
N ASP A 49 1.95 -2.25 17.13
CA ASP A 49 2.95 -2.60 16.12
C ASP A 49 2.29 -2.88 14.77
N GLY A 50 1.13 -3.54 14.78
CA GLY A 50 0.25 -3.62 13.62
C GLY A 50 -0.17 -2.24 13.10
N VAL A 51 -0.61 -1.34 13.99
CA VAL A 51 -1.00 0.05 13.62
C VAL A 51 0.16 0.80 12.98
N LYS A 52 1.38 0.70 13.53
CA LYS A 52 2.57 1.33 12.94
C LYS A 52 2.88 0.75 11.56
N LEU A 53 2.75 -0.56 11.38
CA LEU A 53 2.98 -1.21 10.09
C LEU A 53 2.01 -0.69 9.03
N VAL A 54 0.71 -0.64 9.35
CA VAL A 54 -0.32 -0.10 8.45
C VAL A 54 -0.07 1.38 8.12
N LYS A 55 0.30 2.20 9.12
CA LYS A 55 0.67 3.61 8.89
C LYS A 55 1.87 3.77 7.94
N ARG A 56 2.90 2.92 8.06
CA ARG A 56 4.06 2.93 7.14
C ARG A 56 3.64 2.56 5.71
N GLN A 57 2.76 1.57 5.57
CA GLN A 57 2.22 1.20 4.25
C GLN A 57 1.40 2.34 3.64
N LYS A 58 0.58 3.04 4.44
CA LYS A 58 -0.14 4.23 3.99
C LYS A 58 0.77 5.33 3.46
N LEU A 59 1.85 5.62 4.18
CA LEU A 59 2.82 6.63 3.76
C LEU A 59 3.45 6.26 2.41
N SER A 60 3.89 5.00 2.26
CA SER A 60 4.46 4.52 1.00
C SER A 60 3.47 4.59 -0.16
N ILE A 61 2.19 4.31 0.06
CA ILE A 61 1.15 4.44 -0.97
C ILE A 61 0.87 5.91 -1.29
N ALA A 62 0.86 6.80 -0.30
CA ALA A 62 0.71 8.24 -0.52
C ALA A 62 1.86 8.80 -1.38
N GLU A 63 3.09 8.37 -1.13
CA GLU A 63 4.25 8.73 -1.97
C GLU A 63 4.09 8.23 -3.42
N GLN A 64 3.61 7.00 -3.61
CA GLN A 64 3.31 6.46 -4.94
C GLN A 64 2.18 7.23 -5.65
N ILE A 65 1.14 7.63 -4.92
CA ILE A 65 0.05 8.47 -5.45
C ILE A 65 0.61 9.80 -5.97
N GLU A 66 1.45 10.46 -5.17
CA GLU A 66 2.06 11.74 -5.58
C GLU A 66 3.03 11.57 -6.76
N ALA A 67 3.78 10.46 -6.82
CA ALA A 67 4.62 10.15 -7.97
C ALA A 67 3.79 9.97 -9.26
N VAL A 68 2.70 9.20 -9.21
CA VAL A 68 1.80 9.00 -10.36
C VAL A 68 1.12 10.30 -10.76
N LYS A 69 0.65 11.11 -9.82
CA LYS A 69 0.05 12.43 -10.11
C LYS A 69 1.03 13.35 -10.85
N ARG A 70 2.31 13.37 -10.44
CA ARG A 70 3.34 14.17 -11.11
C ARG A 70 3.65 13.69 -12.53
N GLN A 71 3.49 12.39 -12.80
CA GLN A 71 3.66 11.84 -14.15
C GLN A 71 2.48 12.13 -15.08
N LEU A 72 1.30 12.41 -14.51
CA LEU A 72 0.07 12.73 -15.25
C LEU A 72 -0.11 14.23 -15.53
N GLN A 73 0.74 15.10 -14.95
CA GLN A 73 0.79 16.55 -15.18
C GLN A 73 1.73 16.88 -16.33
#